data_AF-A0A2T4V5E7-F1
#
_entry.id   AF-A0A2T4V5E7-F1
#
_cell.length_a   1.000
_cell.length_b   1.000
_cell.length_c   1.000
_cell.angle_alpha   90.00
_cell.angle_beta   90.00
_cell.angle_gamma   90.00
#
_symmetry.space_group_name_H-M   'P 1'
#
loop_
_entity.id
_entity.type
_entity.pdbx_description
1 polymer ?
#
loop_
_entity_poly.entity_id
_entity_poly.type
_entity_poly.pdbx_seq_one_letter_code
_entity_poly.pdbx_strand_id
1 'polypeptide(L)'
;MLSTLAASPAPAEETMPPRHQLSLYARSGATVYLSPARTHGGVGGGFGLRDTVDGRWLLQVDASGLTGLGSALAVRVGAGVQRQGWWAPAALVSLTGLFGDRMDFLTPEHPAPVAGPSVGLGLTLAPARFTLGRAQVSVFELGVGVGTDRPGLGLLYGLTLLEVGVVL
;
A
#
# COMPACT_ATOMS: atom_id res chain seq x y z
N MET A 1 -28.43 7.24 61.40
CA MET A 1 -28.60 6.62 60.07
C MET A 1 -27.46 7.09 59.18
N LEU A 2 -26.49 6.23 58.90
CA LEU A 2 -25.38 6.50 57.97
C LEU A 2 -25.21 5.23 57.13
N SER A 3 -25.75 5.28 55.90
CA SER A 3 -25.59 4.22 54.90
C SER A 3 -24.29 4.47 54.14
N THR A 4 -23.30 3.63 54.37
CA THR A 4 -22.08 3.54 53.58
C THR A 4 -22.37 2.84 52.25
N LEU A 5 -22.40 3.60 51.17
CA LEU A 5 -22.39 3.09 49.80
C LEU A 5 -21.00 2.52 49.50
N ALA A 6 -20.88 1.19 49.52
CA ALA A 6 -19.71 0.51 49.00
C ALA A 6 -19.69 0.63 47.47
N ALA A 7 -18.72 1.36 46.93
CA ALA A 7 -18.46 1.40 45.51
C ALA A 7 -17.94 0.02 45.06
N SER A 8 -18.71 -0.64 44.19
CA SER A 8 -18.29 -1.88 43.55
C SER A 8 -17.12 -1.58 42.61
N PRO A 9 -15.99 -2.31 42.66
CA PRO A 9 -14.92 -2.14 41.69
C PRO A 9 -15.43 -2.53 40.30
N ALA A 10 -15.22 -1.65 39.32
CA ALA A 10 -15.53 -1.93 37.93
C ALA A 10 -14.66 -3.12 37.46
N PRO A 11 -15.22 -4.08 36.70
CA PRO A 11 -14.43 -5.18 36.17
C PRO A 11 -13.33 -4.62 35.26
N ALA A 12 -12.10 -5.06 35.49
CA ALA A 12 -10.98 -4.78 34.60
C ALA A 12 -11.33 -5.33 33.21
N GLU A 13 -11.32 -4.47 32.18
CA GLU A 13 -11.44 -4.92 30.80
C GLU A 13 -10.30 -5.90 30.51
N GLU A 14 -10.62 -7.18 30.35
CA GLU A 14 -9.68 -8.16 29.83
C GLU A 14 -9.33 -7.75 28.40
N THR A 15 -8.14 -7.17 28.24
CA THR A 15 -7.56 -6.87 26.94
C THR A 15 -7.26 -8.20 26.23
N MET A 16 -8.22 -8.68 25.43
CA MET A 16 -7.97 -9.82 24.55
C MET A 16 -6.78 -9.50 23.63
N PRO A 17 -5.90 -10.48 23.36
CA PRO A 17 -4.77 -10.27 22.46
C PRO A 17 -5.27 -9.94 21.04
N PRO A 18 -4.56 -9.07 20.30
CA PRO A 18 -4.93 -8.69 18.95
C PRO A 18 -4.98 -9.92 18.04
N ARG A 19 -6.01 -9.98 17.19
CA ARG A 19 -6.18 -11.08 16.23
C ARG A 19 -5.49 -10.75 14.93
N HIS A 20 -4.39 -11.45 14.66
CA HIS A 20 -3.63 -11.33 13.42
C HIS A 20 -4.15 -12.32 12.36
N GLN A 21 -4.21 -11.86 11.11
CA GLN A 21 -4.57 -12.66 9.95
C GLN A 21 -3.56 -12.39 8.84
N LEU A 22 -2.50 -13.20 8.82
CA LEU A 22 -1.47 -13.15 7.80
C LEU A 22 -2.00 -13.76 6.51
N SER A 23 -1.79 -13.06 5.39
CA SER A 23 -2.25 -13.46 4.07
C SER A 23 -1.15 -13.26 3.04
N LEU A 24 -1.02 -14.21 2.12
CA LEU A 24 -0.21 -14.07 0.92
C LEU A 24 -1.10 -13.59 -0.21
N TYR A 25 -0.67 -12.62 -1.01
CA TYR A 25 -1.43 -12.15 -2.17
C TYR A 25 -0.57 -12.00 -3.42
N ALA A 26 -1.21 -12.14 -4.56
CA ALA A 26 -0.69 -11.78 -5.87
C ALA A 26 -1.49 -10.59 -6.41
N ARG A 27 -0.83 -9.73 -7.20
CA ARG A 27 -1.46 -8.56 -7.79
C ARG A 27 -0.99 -8.29 -9.21
N SER A 28 -1.81 -7.60 -9.99
CA SER A 28 -1.45 -7.04 -11.29
C SER A 28 -1.98 -5.61 -11.45
N GLY A 29 -1.25 -4.80 -12.21
CA GLY A 29 -1.57 -3.39 -12.34
C GLY A 29 -0.51 -2.58 -13.04
N ALA A 30 -0.62 -1.27 -12.90
CA ALA A 30 0.33 -0.27 -13.39
C ALA A 30 0.82 0.60 -12.24
N THR A 31 2.06 1.07 -12.34
CA THR A 31 2.59 2.10 -11.46
C THR A 31 3.50 3.00 -12.27
N VAL A 32 3.34 4.31 -12.15
CA VAL A 32 4.17 5.28 -12.84
C VAL A 32 4.53 6.42 -11.90
N TYR A 33 5.80 6.79 -11.92
CA TYR A 33 6.34 7.97 -11.31
C TYR A 33 6.68 8.97 -12.41
N LEU A 34 6.14 10.18 -12.30
CA LEU A 34 6.27 11.24 -13.28
C LEU A 34 6.86 12.47 -12.61
N SER A 35 7.96 12.98 -13.17
CA SER A 35 8.60 14.20 -12.73
C SER A 35 9.16 14.95 -13.94
N PRO A 36 9.54 16.23 -13.79
CA PRO A 36 10.23 16.96 -14.86
C PRO A 36 11.55 16.31 -15.29
N ALA A 37 12.20 15.57 -14.40
CA ALA A 37 13.54 15.00 -14.61
C ALA A 37 13.54 13.52 -15.00
N ARG A 38 12.46 12.78 -14.72
CA ARG A 38 12.35 11.36 -15.07
C ARG A 38 10.92 10.84 -15.10
N THR A 39 10.74 9.80 -15.90
CA THR A 39 9.56 8.93 -15.92
C THR A 39 10.00 7.50 -15.64
N HIS A 40 9.38 6.85 -14.65
CA HIS A 40 9.79 5.54 -14.17
C HIS A 40 8.55 4.68 -13.84
N GLY A 41 8.52 3.42 -14.25
CA GLY A 41 7.43 2.50 -13.93
C GLY A 41 6.98 1.68 -15.13
N GLY A 42 5.74 1.21 -15.11
CA GLY A 42 5.20 0.35 -16.15
C GLY A 42 3.96 -0.41 -15.70
N VAL A 43 3.66 -1.48 -16.43
CA VAL A 43 2.57 -2.42 -16.17
C VAL A 43 3.17 -3.77 -15.83
N GLY A 44 2.56 -4.50 -14.90
CA GLY A 44 3.01 -5.83 -14.55
C GLY A 44 2.28 -6.40 -13.35
N GLY A 45 3.00 -7.18 -12.56
CA GLY A 45 2.43 -7.90 -11.44
C GLY A 45 3.47 -8.37 -10.43
N GLY A 46 2.98 -8.88 -9.32
CA GLY A 46 3.81 -9.14 -8.17
C GLY A 46 3.10 -9.95 -7.09
N PHE A 47 3.82 -10.13 -5.99
CA PHE A 47 3.34 -10.84 -4.82
C PHE A 47 3.70 -10.06 -3.56
N GLY A 48 2.95 -10.30 -2.50
CA GLY A 48 3.11 -9.60 -1.24
C GLY A 48 2.52 -10.34 -0.06
N LEU A 49 2.85 -9.84 1.12
CA LEU A 49 2.33 -10.28 2.39
C LEU A 49 1.47 -9.17 2.99
N ARG A 50 0.36 -9.57 3.60
CA ARG A 50 -0.56 -8.69 4.31
C ARG A 50 -0.84 -9.27 5.68
N ASP A 51 -0.70 -8.47 6.72
CA ASP A 51 -1.26 -8.78 8.02
C ASP A 51 -2.50 -7.90 8.27
N THR A 52 -3.59 -8.53 8.65
CA THR A 52 -4.82 -7.85 9.07
C THR A 52 -5.00 -8.02 10.57
N VAL A 53 -4.91 -6.92 11.32
CA VAL A 53 -5.08 -6.91 12.77
C VAL A 53 -6.52 -6.51 13.12
N ASP A 54 -7.19 -7.35 13.91
CA ASP A 54 -8.58 -7.21 14.35
C ASP A 54 -9.57 -7.01 13.19
N GLY A 55 -9.26 -7.60 12.03
CA GLY A 55 -10.06 -7.47 10.81
C GLY A 55 -10.10 -6.06 10.22
N ARG A 56 -9.39 -5.08 10.80
CA ARG A 56 -9.53 -3.65 10.47
C ARG A 56 -8.22 -3.00 10.05
N TRP A 57 -7.14 -3.23 10.77
CA TRP A 57 -5.86 -2.60 10.48
C TRP A 57 -5.08 -3.45 9.49
N LEU A 58 -4.48 -2.80 8.50
CA LEU A 58 -3.72 -3.47 7.46
C LEU A 58 -2.27 -3.05 7.54
N LEU A 59 -1.38 -4.02 7.46
CA LEU A 59 0.03 -3.84 7.14
C LEU A 59 0.32 -4.69 5.91
N GLN A 60 0.96 -4.13 4.89
CA GLN A 60 1.29 -4.86 3.68
C GLN A 60 2.66 -4.50 3.13
N VAL A 61 3.28 -5.49 2.50
CA VAL A 61 4.52 -5.34 1.74
C VAL A 61 4.40 -6.15 0.45
N ASP A 62 4.71 -5.54 -0.68
CA ASP A 62 4.74 -6.24 -1.97
C ASP A 62 5.91 -5.81 -2.86
N ALA A 63 6.28 -6.73 -3.74
CA ALA A 63 7.24 -6.53 -4.80
C ALA A 63 6.58 -6.89 -6.15
N SER A 64 6.70 -6.00 -7.13
CA SER A 64 6.11 -6.17 -8.47
C SER A 64 7.14 -5.91 -9.56
N GLY A 65 7.23 -6.81 -10.53
CA GLY A 65 7.97 -6.57 -11.77
C GLY A 65 7.11 -5.79 -12.75
N LEU A 66 7.65 -4.71 -13.30
CA LEU A 66 6.98 -3.80 -14.21
C LEU A 66 7.75 -3.71 -15.53
N THR A 67 7.01 -3.67 -16.64
CA THR A 67 7.55 -3.48 -17.99
C THR A 67 6.81 -2.37 -18.74
N GLY A 68 7.36 -1.91 -19.85
CA GLY A 68 6.74 -0.93 -20.76
C GLY A 68 7.56 0.35 -20.93
N LEU A 69 8.11 0.90 -19.84
CA LEU A 69 9.00 2.07 -19.87
C LEU A 69 10.47 1.69 -19.55
N GLY A 70 10.78 0.40 -19.70
CA GLY A 70 11.98 -0.26 -19.19
C GLY A 70 11.63 -1.49 -18.35
N SER A 71 12.62 -2.14 -17.76
CA SER A 71 12.43 -3.17 -16.73
C SER A 71 12.60 -2.54 -15.35
N ALA A 72 11.51 -2.46 -14.58
CA ALA A 72 11.51 -1.87 -13.24
C ALA A 72 10.96 -2.83 -12.19
N LEU A 73 11.53 -2.76 -10.99
CA LEU A 73 11.03 -3.41 -9.78
C LEU A 73 10.37 -2.35 -8.90
N ALA A 74 9.09 -2.55 -8.59
CA ALA A 74 8.37 -1.74 -7.62
C ALA A 74 8.31 -2.48 -6.28
N VAL A 75 8.80 -1.84 -5.21
CA VAL A 75 8.66 -2.30 -3.83
C VAL A 75 7.74 -1.34 -3.10
N ARG A 76 6.68 -1.87 -2.48
CA ARG A 76 5.69 -1.08 -1.74
C ARG A 76 5.56 -1.60 -0.32
N VAL A 77 5.55 -0.68 0.63
CA VAL A 77 5.17 -0.94 2.02
C VAL A 77 3.99 -0.04 2.33
N GLY A 78 2.92 -0.57 2.93
CA GLY A 78 1.74 0.22 3.25
C GLY A 78 1.10 -0.17 4.56
N ALA A 79 0.49 0.81 5.21
CA ALA A 79 -0.31 0.62 6.42
C ALA A 79 -1.62 1.38 6.28
N GLY A 80 -2.70 0.82 6.81
CA GLY A 80 -4.01 1.44 6.64
C GLY A 80 -5.14 0.77 7.38
N VAL A 81 -6.34 1.08 6.93
CA VAL A 81 -7.59 0.59 7.50
C VAL A 81 -8.46 -0.02 6.42
N GLN A 82 -9.23 -1.03 6.80
CA GLN A 82 -10.31 -1.57 6.00
C GLN A 82 -11.60 -1.67 6.82
N ARG A 83 -12.72 -1.67 6.12
CA ARG A 83 -14.01 -2.02 6.69
C ARG A 83 -14.10 -3.55 6.89
N GLN A 84 -14.74 -3.97 7.99
CA GLN A 84 -15.04 -5.38 8.22
C GLN A 84 -16.30 -5.82 7.45
N GLY A 85 -16.30 -7.06 6.96
CA GLY A 85 -17.44 -7.68 6.28
C GLY A 85 -17.08 -8.26 4.91
N TRP A 86 -18.11 -8.69 4.17
CA TRP A 86 -17.95 -9.27 2.83
C TRP A 86 -17.43 -8.24 1.81
N TRP A 87 -17.92 -7.00 1.91
CA TRP A 87 -17.39 -5.83 1.21
C TRP A 87 -16.51 -5.06 2.19
N ALA A 88 -15.21 -5.05 1.90
CA ALA A 88 -14.15 -4.59 2.80
C ALA A 88 -13.31 -3.51 2.13
N PRO A 89 -13.89 -2.35 1.76
CA PRO A 89 -13.12 -1.25 1.18
C PRO A 89 -11.99 -0.84 2.13
N ALA A 90 -10.85 -0.48 1.55
CA ALA A 90 -9.65 -0.14 2.31
C ALA A 90 -8.99 1.17 1.85
N ALA A 91 -8.26 1.79 2.75
CA ALA A 91 -7.43 2.97 2.51
C ALA A 91 -6.09 2.79 3.22
N LEU A 92 -4.99 2.96 2.49
CA LEU A 92 -3.63 2.73 2.99
C LEU A 92 -2.71 3.89 2.63
N VAL A 93 -1.90 4.33 3.58
CA VAL A 93 -0.71 5.13 3.30
C VAL A 93 0.39 4.17 2.88
N SER A 94 1.14 4.52 1.84
CA SER A 94 2.11 3.64 1.21
C SER A 94 3.38 4.37 0.82
N LEU A 95 4.51 3.75 1.12
CA LEU A 95 5.83 4.13 0.62
C LEU A 95 6.17 3.20 -0.54
N THR A 96 6.45 3.77 -1.71
CA THR A 96 6.78 3.02 -2.92
C THR A 96 8.16 3.41 -3.42
N GLY A 97 9.01 2.41 -3.66
CA GLY A 97 10.29 2.54 -4.33
C GLY A 97 10.27 1.86 -5.69
N LEU A 98 10.73 2.56 -6.74
CA LEU A 98 10.95 2.02 -8.08
C LEU A 98 12.45 1.91 -8.34
N PHE A 99 12.89 0.74 -8.78
CA PHE A 99 14.28 0.40 -9.07
C PHE A 99 14.40 -0.13 -10.49
N GLY A 100 15.55 0.08 -11.14
CA GLY A 100 15.82 -0.43 -12.49
C GLY A 100 15.77 0.67 -13.55
N ASP A 101 15.28 0.29 -14.73
CA ASP A 101 15.29 1.14 -15.91
C ASP A 101 14.24 2.25 -15.82
N ARG A 102 14.59 3.40 -16.40
CA ARG A 102 13.80 4.63 -16.39
C ARG A 102 14.17 5.51 -17.57
N MET A 103 13.30 6.46 -17.86
CA MET A 103 13.59 7.54 -18.81
C MET A 103 13.99 8.78 -18.03
N ASP A 104 15.21 9.27 -18.22
CA ASP A 104 15.69 10.52 -17.63
C ASP A 104 15.61 11.66 -18.67
N PHE A 105 15.23 12.84 -18.22
CA PHE A 105 15.12 14.06 -19.02
C PHE A 105 16.12 15.08 -18.49
N LEU A 106 17.01 15.55 -19.35
CA LEU A 106 17.97 16.58 -19.00
C LEU A 106 17.33 17.96 -19.20
N THR A 107 17.26 18.74 -18.12
CA THR A 107 16.75 20.13 -18.15
C THR A 107 17.83 21.07 -17.62
N PRO A 108 17.71 22.39 -17.81
CA PRO A 108 18.64 23.35 -17.19
C PRO A 108 18.76 23.18 -15.66
N GLU A 109 17.66 22.80 -15.01
CA GLU A 109 17.59 22.49 -13.57
C GLU A 109 18.13 21.10 -13.22
N HIS A 110 18.13 20.17 -14.19
CA HIS A 110 18.63 18.80 -14.07
C HIS A 110 19.63 18.48 -15.18
N PRO A 111 20.86 19.03 -15.11
CA PRO A 111 21.87 18.83 -16.15
C PRO A 111 22.47 17.41 -16.15
N ALA A 112 22.21 16.63 -15.11
CA ALA A 112 22.65 15.25 -14.97
C ALA A 112 21.46 14.34 -14.61
N PRO A 113 21.50 13.05 -15.00
CA PRO A 113 20.48 12.08 -14.62
C PRO A 113 20.32 11.99 -13.10
N VAL A 114 19.07 11.84 -12.64
CA VAL A 114 18.77 11.70 -11.22
C VAL A 114 19.34 10.40 -10.68
N ALA A 115 20.17 10.47 -9.64
CA ALA A 115 20.76 9.28 -9.04
C ALA A 115 19.75 8.51 -8.17
N GLY A 116 19.83 7.17 -8.17
CA GLY A 116 19.07 6.30 -7.27
C GLY A 116 17.59 6.07 -7.64
N PRO A 117 16.86 5.29 -6.82
CA PRO A 117 15.48 4.88 -7.10
C PRO A 117 14.49 6.06 -7.05
N SER A 118 13.30 5.88 -7.62
CA SER A 118 12.18 6.79 -7.38
C SER A 118 11.47 6.37 -6.11
N VAL A 119 11.40 7.26 -5.11
CA VAL A 119 10.72 6.98 -3.85
C VAL A 119 9.59 7.98 -3.66
N GLY A 120 8.40 7.46 -3.42
CA GLY A 120 7.20 8.27 -3.21
C GLY A 120 6.35 7.78 -2.04
N LEU A 121 5.73 8.74 -1.36
CA LEU A 121 4.70 8.52 -0.34
C LEU A 121 3.34 8.81 -0.95
N GLY A 122 2.38 7.91 -0.78
CA GLY A 122 1.05 8.06 -1.36
C GLY A 122 -0.06 7.38 -0.59
N LEU A 123 -1.28 7.66 -1.00
CA LEU A 123 -2.51 7.05 -0.53
C LEU A 123 -2.99 6.04 -1.58
N THR A 124 -3.32 4.83 -1.15
CA THR A 124 -3.97 3.80 -1.96
C THR A 124 -5.38 3.58 -1.44
N LEU A 125 -6.37 3.62 -2.32
CA LEU A 125 -7.77 3.32 -2.05
C LEU A 125 -8.18 2.05 -2.77
N ALA A 126 -8.79 1.10 -2.08
CA ALA A 126 -9.29 -0.15 -2.62
C ALA A 126 -10.81 -0.25 -2.37
N PRO A 127 -11.65 0.46 -3.16
CA PRO A 127 -13.09 0.49 -2.92
C PRO A 127 -13.79 -0.84 -3.29
N ALA A 128 -13.24 -1.58 -4.24
CA ALA A 128 -13.80 -2.84 -4.75
C ALA A 128 -13.03 -4.05 -4.19
N ARG A 129 -12.90 -4.08 -2.86
CA ARG A 129 -12.29 -5.20 -2.12
C ARG A 129 -13.36 -6.02 -1.42
N PHE A 130 -13.22 -7.34 -1.53
CA PHE A 130 -14.16 -8.32 -1.01
C PHE A 130 -13.42 -9.42 -0.24
N THR A 131 -14.02 -9.88 0.85
CA THR A 131 -13.50 -10.98 1.69
C THR A 131 -14.48 -12.15 1.61
N LEU A 132 -14.02 -13.29 1.10
CA LEU A 132 -14.80 -14.51 0.94
C LEU A 132 -14.11 -15.67 1.67
N GLY A 133 -14.53 -15.92 2.92
CA GLY A 133 -13.94 -16.96 3.76
C GLY A 133 -12.46 -16.69 4.03
N ARG A 134 -11.58 -17.54 3.50
CA ARG A 134 -10.11 -17.39 3.59
C ARG A 134 -9.49 -16.61 2.43
N ALA A 135 -10.27 -16.23 1.43
CA ALA A 135 -9.80 -15.49 0.27
C ALA A 135 -10.17 -14.01 0.38
N GLN A 136 -9.29 -13.14 -0.11
CA GLN A 136 -9.55 -11.72 -0.30
C GLN A 136 -9.30 -11.36 -1.76
N VAL A 137 -10.22 -10.65 -2.39
CA VAL A 137 -10.13 -10.24 -3.79
C VAL A 137 -10.34 -8.74 -3.90
N SER A 138 -9.46 -8.04 -4.61
CA SER A 138 -9.59 -6.63 -4.94
C SER A 138 -9.57 -6.48 -6.45
N VAL A 139 -10.63 -5.91 -7.03
CA VAL A 139 -10.73 -5.73 -8.50
C VAL A 139 -10.28 -4.33 -8.92
N PHE A 140 -10.15 -3.41 -7.96
CA PHE A 140 -9.77 -2.05 -8.26
C PHE A 140 -9.12 -1.39 -7.06
N GLU A 141 -7.88 -0.92 -7.26
CA GLU A 141 -7.21 -0.04 -6.32
C GLU A 141 -6.57 1.14 -7.05
N LEU A 142 -6.74 2.33 -6.49
CA LEU A 142 -6.18 3.56 -7.03
C LEU A 142 -5.18 4.12 -6.02
N GLY A 143 -3.95 4.35 -6.48
CA GLY A 143 -2.87 4.97 -5.74
C GLY A 143 -2.53 6.34 -6.29
N VAL A 144 -2.37 7.32 -5.42
CA VAL A 144 -1.80 8.63 -5.75
C VAL A 144 -0.81 9.05 -4.68
N GLY A 145 0.32 9.62 -5.08
CA GLY A 145 1.37 10.03 -4.16
C GLY A 145 2.30 11.06 -4.74
N VAL A 146 3.26 11.46 -3.91
CA VAL A 146 4.31 12.42 -4.24
C VAL A 146 5.66 11.79 -3.88
N GLY A 147 6.66 12.01 -4.72
CA GLY A 147 8.04 11.61 -4.47
C GLY A 147 9.01 12.72 -4.80
N THR A 148 10.30 12.44 -4.63
CA THR A 148 11.36 13.44 -4.80
C THR A 148 12.52 12.93 -5.66
N ASP A 149 13.07 13.85 -6.44
CA ASP A 149 14.18 13.64 -7.36
C ASP A 149 15.43 14.47 -7.03
N ARG A 150 15.42 15.20 -5.90
CA ARG A 150 16.52 16.04 -5.38
C ARG A 150 17.44 16.68 -6.44
N PRO A 151 17.20 17.93 -6.88
CA PRO A 151 16.14 18.84 -6.47
C PRO A 151 14.88 18.68 -7.33
N GLY A 152 13.84 18.03 -6.82
CA GLY A 152 12.59 17.90 -7.58
C GLY A 152 11.49 17.18 -6.82
N LEU A 153 10.27 17.35 -7.32
CA LEU A 153 9.09 16.62 -6.91
C LEU A 153 8.48 15.92 -8.11
N GLY A 154 7.98 14.72 -7.89
CA GLY A 154 7.22 13.96 -8.88
C GLY A 154 5.94 13.40 -8.29
N LEU A 155 5.03 13.03 -9.18
CA LEU A 155 3.75 12.41 -8.86
C LEU A 155 3.85 10.92 -9.09
N LEU A 156 3.38 10.15 -8.11
CA LEU A 156 3.26 8.71 -8.19
C LEU A 156 1.80 8.34 -8.43
N TYR A 157 1.53 7.57 -9.47
CA TYR A 157 0.21 7.01 -9.74
C TYR A 157 0.30 5.49 -9.74
N GLY A 158 -0.69 4.84 -9.13
CA GLY A 158 -0.83 3.40 -9.09
C GLY A 158 -2.24 2.99 -9.46
N LEU A 159 -2.36 1.89 -10.21
CA LEU A 159 -3.62 1.26 -10.53
C LEU A 159 -3.46 -0.25 -10.35
N THR A 160 -4.13 -0.85 -9.37
CA THR A 160 -4.26 -2.31 -9.27
C THR A 160 -5.56 -2.72 -9.95
N LEU A 161 -5.48 -3.66 -10.89
CA LEU A 161 -6.64 -4.20 -11.59
C LEU A 161 -7.13 -5.52 -10.99
N LEU A 162 -6.22 -6.27 -10.38
CA LEU A 162 -6.56 -7.49 -9.70
C LEU A 162 -5.58 -7.74 -8.57
N GLU A 163 -6.12 -8.08 -7.42
CA GLU A 163 -5.40 -8.64 -6.29
C GLU A 163 -6.19 -9.85 -5.78
N VAL A 164 -5.47 -10.95 -5.55
CA VAL A 164 -6.03 -12.16 -4.94
C VAL A 164 -5.12 -12.58 -3.81
N GLY A 165 -5.67 -12.67 -2.61
CA GLY A 165 -4.98 -13.09 -1.40
C GLY A 165 -5.65 -14.26 -0.70
N VAL A 166 -4.85 -15.04 0.02
CA VAL A 166 -5.30 -16.18 0.82
C VAL A 166 -4.70 -16.08 2.22
N VAL A 167 -5.55 -16.21 3.24
CA VAL A 167 -5.16 -16.27 4.65
C VAL A 167 -4.42 -17.58 4.93
N LEU A 168 -3.28 -17.48 5.62
CA LEU A 168 -2.42 -18.60 6.00
C LEU A 168 -2.89 -19.29 7.29
#